data_AF-A0A3M1LAH4-F1
#
_entry.id   AF-A0A3M1LAH4-F1
#
_cell.length_a   1.000
_cell.length_b   1.000
_cell.length_c   1.000
_cell.angle_alpha   90.00
_cell.angle_beta   90.00
_cell.angle_gamma   90.00
#
_symmetry.space_group_name_H-M   'P 1'
#
loop_
_entity.id
_entity.type
_entity.pdbx_description
1 polymer ?
#
loop_
_entity_poly.entity_id
_entity_poly.type
_entity_poly.pdbx_seq_one_letter_code
_entity_poly.pdbx_strand_id
1 'polypeptide(L)' 'MEKIWSGLLPIDRKERLRIPPQPVRKRPVEERIHSFDEVTLGFDAETARREAERCLHCPEPAPCVEA' A
#
# COMPACT_ATOMS: atom_id res chain seq x y z
N MET A 1 8.36 22.23 -13.99
CA MET A 1 8.48 21.24 -12.91
C MET A 1 9.45 20.18 -13.39
N GLU A 2 10.66 20.17 -12.83
CA GLU A 2 11.69 19.19 -13.20
C GLU A 2 11.21 17.79 -12.85
N LYS A 3 11.22 16.89 -13.83
CA LYS A 3 10.91 15.48 -13.62
C LYS A 3 12.06 14.89 -12.82
N ILE A 4 11.88 14.69 -11.52
CA ILE A 4 12.77 13.86 -10.73
C ILE A 4 12.52 12.42 -11.20
N TRP A 5 13.40 11.93 -12.08
CA TRP A 5 13.37 10.55 -12.53
C TRP A 5 13.48 9.64 -11.30
N SER A 6 12.60 8.65 -11.21
CA SER A 6 12.48 7.74 -10.07
C SER A 6 13.81 7.01 -9.70
N GLY A 7 14.76 6.92 -10.63
CA GLY A 7 16.12 6.43 -10.39
C GLY A 7 16.99 7.30 -9.46
N LEU A 8 16.65 8.57 -9.26
CA LEU A 8 17.42 9.56 -8.49
C LEU A 8 16.81 9.85 -7.10
N LEU A 9 15.71 9.18 -6.74
CA LEU A 9 15.11 9.36 -5.42
C LEU A 9 16.05 8.83 -4.34
N PRO A 10 16.34 9.60 -3.27
CA PRO A 10 17.18 9.16 -2.16
C PRO A 10 16.39 8.21 -1.25
N ILE A 11 16.03 7.02 -1.75
CA ILE A 11 15.25 6.01 -1.04
C ILE A 11 16.01 4.67 -1.00
N ASP A 12 15.93 3.99 0.15
CA ASP A 12 16.42 2.62 0.26
C ASP A 12 15.31 1.64 -0.11
N ARG A 13 15.36 1.15 -1.35
CA ARG A 13 14.40 0.16 -1.85
C ARG A 13 14.50 -1.18 -1.12
N LYS A 14 15.70 -1.59 -0.67
CA LYS A 14 15.89 -2.87 0.03
C LYS A 14 15.26 -2.82 1.41
N GLU A 15 15.36 -1.68 2.09
CA GLU A 15 14.72 -1.51 3.38
C GLU A 15 13.19 -1.49 3.26
N ARG A 16 12.64 -0.82 2.26
CA ARG A 16 11.18 -0.81 2.02
C ARG A 16 10.60 -2.20 1.77
N LEU A 17 11.34 -3.09 1.09
CA LEU A 17 10.94 -4.49 0.90
C LEU A 17 10.79 -5.27 2.22
N ARG A 18 11.46 -4.84 3.29
CA ARG A 18 11.38 -5.49 4.61
C ARG A 18 10.15 -5.07 5.40
N ILE A 19 9.51 -3.95 5.06
CA ILE A 19 8.28 -3.51 5.72
C ILE A 19 7.20 -4.56 5.38
N PRO A 20 6.58 -5.26 6.35
CA PRO A 20 5.58 -6.28 6.07
C PRO A 20 4.26 -5.66 5.58
N PRO A 21 3.41 -6.41 4.84
CA PRO A 21 2.11 -5.90 4.39
C PRO A 21 1.24 -5.59 5.60
N GLN A 22 0.57 -4.45 5.55
CA GLN A 22 -0.35 -4.07 6.61
C GLN A 22 -1.70 -4.77 6.42
N PRO A 23 -2.22 -5.46 7.46
CA PRO A 23 -3.50 -6.16 7.34
C PRO A 23 -4.65 -5.15 7.27
N VAL A 24 -5.52 -5.30 6.27
CA VAL A 24 -6.78 -4.56 6.20
C VAL A 24 -7.73 -5.05 7.28
N ARG A 25 -8.40 -4.11 7.96
CA ARG A 25 -9.42 -4.44 8.95
C ARG A 25 -10.64 -5.03 8.24
N LYS A 26 -11.19 -6.10 8.81
CA LYS A 26 -12.41 -6.75 8.29
C LYS A 26 -13.44 -6.85 9.40
N ARG A 27 -14.72 -6.78 9.03
CA ARG A 27 -15.81 -7.09 9.96
C ARG A 27 -15.68 -8.53 10.48
N PRO A 28 -16.01 -8.81 11.76
CA PRO A 28 -16.09 -10.16 12.29
C PRO A 28 -16.99 -11.05 11.44
N VAL A 29 -16.70 -12.35 11.40
CA VAL A 29 -17.46 -13.30 10.58
C VAL A 29 -18.90 -13.36 11.06
N GLU A 30 -19.07 -13.40 12.38
CA GLU A 30 -20.33 -13.53 13.09
C GLU A 30 -21.27 -12.35 12.79
N GLU A 31 -20.74 -11.18 12.46
CA GLU A 31 -21.53 -10.00 12.09
C GLU A 31 -21.80 -9.92 10.59
N ARG A 32 -20.79 -10.19 9.74
CA ARG A 32 -20.88 -9.95 8.30
C ARG A 32 -21.70 -11.01 7.55
N ILE A 33 -21.99 -12.16 8.16
CA ILE A 33 -22.86 -13.19 7.55
C ILE A 33 -24.35 -12.83 7.58
N HIS A 34 -24.72 -11.76 8.28
CA HIS A 34 -26.11 -11.33 8.48
C HIS A 34 -26.48 -10.05 7.71
N SER A 35 -25.58 -9.49 6.91
CA SER A 35 -25.80 -8.25 6.16
C SER A 35 -24.99 -8.22 4.85
N PHE A 36 -25.33 -7.29 3.97
CA PHE A 36 -24.57 -7.01 2.74
C PHE A 36 -23.66 -5.78 2.88
N ASP A 37 -23.48 -5.27 4.10
CA ASP A 37 -22.60 -4.11 4.31
C ASP A 37 -21.14 -4.49 4.10
N GLU A 38 -20.33 -3.49 3.76
CA GLU A 38 -18.92 -3.66 3.40
C GLU A 38 -18.13 -4.47 4.43
N VAL A 39 -17.43 -5.50 3.96
CA VAL A 39 -16.64 -6.39 4.81
C VAL A 39 -15.26 -5.81 5.11
N THR A 40 -14.64 -5.16 4.13
CA THR A 40 -13.28 -4.63 4.21
C THR A 40 -13.33 -3.18 4.65
N LEU A 41 -12.94 -2.91 5.89
CA LEU A 41 -13.06 -1.59 6.52
C LEU A 41 -11.90 -0.64 6.17
N GLY A 42 -11.08 -1.01 5.18
CA GLY A 42 -9.91 -0.26 4.77
C GLY A 42 -8.80 -0.17 5.83
N PHE A 43 -7.93 0.81 5.65
CA PHE A 43 -6.87 1.18 6.58
C PHE A 43 -7.25 2.45 7.36
N ASP A 44 -6.81 2.52 8.61
CA ASP A 44 -6.71 3.81 9.30
C ASP A 44 -5.49 4.61 8.79
N ALA A 45 -5.38 5.86 9.23
CA ALA A 45 -4.34 6.77 8.75
C ALA A 45 -2.90 6.26 9.02
N GLU A 46 -2.67 5.62 10.15
CA GLU A 46 -1.35 5.09 10.51
C GLU A 46 -0.98 3.91 9.60
N THR A 47 -1.90 2.97 9.50
CA THR A 47 -1.74 1.74 8.71
C THR A 47 -1.61 2.07 7.22
N ALA A 48 -2.39 3.02 6.71
CA ALA A 48 -2.32 3.49 5.33
C ALA A 48 -0.96 4.12 5.00
N ARG A 49 -0.42 4.96 5.90
CA ARG A 49 0.92 5.54 5.73
C ARG A 49 1.99 4.46 5.69
N ARG A 50 1.91 3.49 6.60
CA ARG A 50 2.87 2.39 6.66
C ARG A 50 2.81 1.47 5.44
N GLU A 51 1.61 1.22 4.89
CA GLU A 51 1.48 0.47 3.64
C GLU A 51 2.05 1.27 2.45
N ALA A 52 1.82 2.59 2.40
CA ALA A 52 2.35 3.44 1.34
C ALA A 52 3.89 3.51 1.35
N GLU A 53 4.52 3.44 2.52
CA GLU A 53 5.97 3.41 2.69
C GLU A 53 6.63 2.16 2.05
N ARG A 54 5.87 1.09 1.78
CA ARG A 54 6.34 -0.11 1.06
C ARG A 54 6.58 0.13 -0.44
N CYS A 55 6.01 1.18 -1.02
CA CYS A 55 6.20 1.48 -2.44
C CYS A 55 7.69 1.67 -2.76
N LEU A 56 8.21 0.93 -3.74
CA LEU A 56 9.63 1.00 -4.10
C LEU A 56 10.00 2.22 -4.94
N HIS A 57 9.01 3.02 -5.35
CA HIS A 57 9.11 3.99 -6.44
C HIS A 57 9.95 3.39 -7.56
N CYS A 58 9.38 2.42 -8.27
CA CYS A 58 10.02 1.81 -9.42
C CYS A 58 10.34 2.89 -10.47
N PRO A 59 11.49 2.80 -11.17
CA PRO A 59 11.75 3.63 -12.34
C PRO A 59 10.59 3.59 -13.32
N GLU A 60 10.37 4.68 -14.07
CA GLU A 60 9.35 4.69 -15.11
C GLU A 60 9.83 3.87 -16.34
N PRO A 61 8.93 3.14 -17.01
CA PRO A 61 7.55 2.91 -16.60
C PRO A 61 7.45 1.95 -15.41
N ALA A 62 6.60 2.28 -14.44
CA ALA A 62 6.44 1.44 -13.27
C ALA A 62 5.58 0.22 -13.64
N PRO A 63 6.00 -1.02 -13.31
CA PRO A 63 5.30 -2.24 -13.73
C PRO A 63 3.87 -2.35 -13.18
N CYS A 64 3.57 -1.70 -12.05
CA CYS A 64 2.21 -1.66 -11.51
C CYS A 64 1.25 -0.74 -12.29
N VAL A 65 1.76 0.13 -13.17
CA VAL A 65 0.96 1.03 -14.02
C VAL A 65 0.73 0.42 -15.41
N GLU A 66 1.65 -0.43 -15.88
CA GLU A 66 1.55 -1.10 -17.20
C GLU A 66 0.78 -2.43 -17.15
N ALA A 67 0.56 -2.98 -15.96
CA ALA A 67 -0.06 -4.29 -15.74
C ALA A 67 -1.53 -4.36 -16.17
#